data_AF-A0A0C3QAL1-F1
#
_entry.id   AF-A0A0C3QAL1-F1
#
_cell.length_a   1.000
_cell.length_b   1.000
_cell.length_c   1.000
_cell.angle_alpha   90.00
_cell.angle_beta   90.00
_cell.angle_gamma   90.00
#
_symmetry.space_group_name_H-M   'P 1'
#
loop_
_entity.id
_entity.type
_entity.pdbx_description
1 polymer ?
#
loop_
_entity_poly.entity_id
_entity_poly.type
_entity_poly.pdbx_seq_one_letter_code
_entity_poly.pdbx_strand_id
1 'polypeptide(L)' 'SYSIVRKGVNADGDYYELIEWNPMFLKQNKNTYRYWNNDGSFYECYPDWSDYYSKNANHERYITPRYGG' A
#
# COMPACT_ATOMS: atom_id res chain seq x y z
N SER A 1 5.66 -3.81 -15.62
CA SER A 1 4.80 -2.65 -15.25
C SER A 1 3.74 -3.14 -14.28
N TYR A 2 3.18 -2.26 -13.46
CA TYR A 2 2.13 -2.60 -12.50
C TYR A 2 1.00 -1.58 -12.58
N SER A 3 -0.17 -1.97 -12.05
CA SER A 3 -1.35 -1.13 -11.96
C SER A 3 -1.88 -1.16 -10.52
N ILE A 4 -2.27 -0.01 -9.98
CA ILE A 4 -2.97 0.05 -8.71
C ILE A 4 -4.43 -0.31 -8.99
N VAL A 5 -4.88 -1.47 -8.50
CA VAL A 5 -6.25 -1.97 -8.74
C VAL A 5 -7.22 -1.51 -7.65
N ARG A 6 -6.70 -1.21 -6.46
CA ARG A 6 -7.50 -0.66 -5.36
C ARG A 6 -6.61 0.18 -4.45
N LYS A 7 -7.17 1.28 -3.94
CA LYS A 7 -6.55 2.06 -2.88
C LYS A 7 -7.61 2.69 -1.99
N GLY A 8 -7.26 3.02 -0.76
CA GLY A 8 -8.17 3.69 0.16
C GLY A 8 -7.54 3.97 1.51
N VAL A 9 -8.36 4.49 2.41
CA VAL A 9 -8.00 4.75 3.81
C VAL A 9 -8.99 3.99 4.68
N ASN A 10 -8.51 3.24 5.67
CA ASN A 10 -9.37 2.54 6.63
C ASN A 10 -9.90 3.50 7.72
N ALA A 11 -10.70 2.99 8.65
CA ALA A 11 -11.25 3.79 9.75
C ALA A 11 -10.19 4.36 10.70
N ASP A 12 -9.02 3.73 10.76
CA ASP A 12 -7.89 4.11 11.62
C ASP A 12 -6.97 5.17 10.97
N GLY A 13 -7.23 5.52 9.71
CA GLY A 13 -6.44 6.48 8.94
C GLY A 13 -5.27 5.84 8.18
N ASP A 14 -5.17 4.52 8.16
CA ASP A 14 -4.13 3.81 7.42
C ASP A 14 -4.46 3.79 5.94
N TYR A 15 -3.50 4.23 5.13
CA TYR A 15 -3.60 4.18 3.69
C TYR A 15 -3.17 2.79 3.20
N TYR A 16 -3.94 2.23 2.26
CA TYR A 16 -3.61 0.94 1.66
C TYR A 16 -3.68 0.99 0.13
N GLU A 17 -2.83 0.19 -0.50
CA GLU A 17 -2.85 -0.07 -1.95
C GLU A 17 -2.79 -1.56 -2.24
N LEU A 18 -3.58 -1.97 -3.23
CA LEU A 18 -3.47 -3.26 -3.89
C LEU A 18 -2.91 -3.04 -5.28
N ILE A 19 -1.79 -3.69 -5.56
CA ILE A 19 -1.07 -3.57 -6.82
C ILE A 19 -1.13 -4.90 -7.55
N GLU A 20 -1.59 -4.86 -8.78
CA GLU A 20 -1.50 -5.96 -9.71
C GLU A 20 -0.29 -5.73 -10.63
N TRP A 21 0.63 -6.69 -10.64
CA TRP A 21 1.74 -6.69 -11.57
C TRP A 21 1.26 -7.21 -12.91
N ASN A 22 1.57 -6.50 -14.00
CA ASN A 22 1.39 -7.07 -15.32
C ASN A 22 2.29 -8.30 -15.44
N PRO A 23 1.85 -9.37 -16.12
CA PRO A 23 2.62 -10.59 -16.23
C PRO A 23 3.96 -10.29 -16.89
N MET A 24 5.03 -10.33 -16.11
CA MET A 24 6.39 -10.32 -16.62
C MET A 24 6.76 -11.78 -16.85
N PHE A 25 6.88 -12.17 -18.12
CA PHE A 25 7.38 -13.46 -18.62
C PHE A 25 7.40 -14.60 -17.58
N LEU A 26 6.38 -15.46 -17.64
CA LEU A 26 6.29 -16.75 -16.92
C LEU A 26 6.10 -16.71 -15.39
N LYS A 27 6.03 -15.54 -14.75
CA LYS A 27 5.58 -15.43 -13.34
C LYS A 27 4.09 -15.11 -13.30
N GLN A 28 3.29 -16.00 -12.70
CA GLN A 28 1.84 -15.80 -12.47
C GLN A 28 1.58 -14.42 -11.84
N ASN A 29 0.50 -13.75 -12.28
CA ASN A 29 -0.02 -12.51 -11.68
C ASN A 29 -0.26 -12.72 -10.19
N LYS A 30 0.27 -11.80 -9.41
CA LYS A 30 0.51 -12.03 -8.01
C LYS A 30 0.48 -10.64 -7.36
N ASN A 31 -0.44 -10.43 -6.43
CA ASN A 31 -0.79 -9.09 -5.93
C ASN A 31 0.18 -8.62 -4.84
N THR A 32 0.69 -7.39 -4.95
CA THR A 32 1.43 -6.73 -3.87
C THR A 32 0.46 -5.90 -3.03
N TYR A 33 0.57 -6.02 -1.71
CA TYR A 33 -0.21 -5.22 -0.76
C TYR A 33 0.71 -4.21 -0.10
N ARG A 34 0.29 -2.95 -0.02
CA ARG A 34 1.02 -1.89 0.68
C ARG A 34 0.12 -1.24 1.71
N TYR A 35 0.68 -0.97 2.88
CA TYR A 35 0.01 -0.33 4.01
C TYR A 35 0.93 0.73 4.60
N TRP A 36 0.39 1.93 4.78
CA TRP A 36 1.01 3.02 5.51
C TRP A 36 0.13 3.32 6.70
N ASN A 37 0.62 2.97 7.87
CA ASN A 37 -0.09 3.12 9.11
C ASN A 37 -0.02 4.58 9.57
N ASN A 38 -1.03 5.02 10.30
CA ASN A 38 -1.11 6.38 10.83
C ASN A 38 0.05 6.72 11.81
N ASP A 39 0.63 5.69 12.43
CA ASP A 39 1.82 5.80 13.27
C ASP A 39 3.13 6.07 12.49
N GLY A 40 3.08 6.09 11.16
CA GLY A 40 4.22 6.33 10.27
C GLY A 40 4.97 5.06 9.85
N SER A 41 4.54 3.89 10.31
CA SER A 41 5.08 2.62 9.83
C SER A 41 4.52 2.23 8.47
N PHE A 42 5.32 1.49 7.70
CA PHE A 42 4.98 0.98 6.39
C PHE A 42 5.20 -0.52 6.33
N TYR A 43 4.27 -1.19 5.67
CA TYR A 43 4.32 -2.60 5.40
C TYR A 43 4.01 -2.86 3.92
N GLU A 44 4.84 -3.66 3.27
CA GLU A 44 4.66 -4.12 1.91
C GLU A 44 4.81 -5.62 1.85
N CYS A 45 3.80 -6.31 1.32
CA CYS A 45 3.82 -7.75 1.13
C CYS A 45 3.84 -8.06 -0.35
N TYR A 46 4.83 -8.82 -0.76
CA TYR A 46 5.01 -9.29 -2.11
C TYR A 46 4.40 -10.67 -2.30
N PRO A 47 4.15 -11.04 -3.56
CA PRO A 47 3.42 -12.26 -3.84
C PRO A 47 4.25 -13.55 -3.71
N ASP A 48 5.57 -13.42 -3.66
CA ASP A 48 6.50 -14.48 -3.30
C ASP A 48 6.61 -14.66 -1.77
N TRP A 49 5.72 -14.01 -1.02
CA TRP A 49 5.63 -14.03 0.44
C TRP A 49 6.82 -13.34 1.10
N SER A 50 7.65 -12.63 0.33
CA SER A 50 8.59 -11.68 0.91
C SER A 50 7.81 -10.47 1.42
N ASP A 51 8.19 -10.01 2.59
CA ASP A 51 7.62 -8.84 3.21
C ASP A 51 8.71 -7.81 3.51
N TYR A 52 8.33 -6.54 3.43
CA TYR A 52 9.16 -5.41 3.77
C TYR A 52 8.42 -4.57 4.81
N TYR A 53 9.11 -4.32 5.92
CA TYR A 53 8.60 -3.47 6.99
C TYR A 53 9.57 -2.34 7.28
N SER A 54 9.04 -1.12 7.42
CA SER A 54 9.79 0.04 7.86
C SER A 54 9.02 0.80 8.92
N LYS A 55 9.65 1.08 10.05
CA LYS A 55 9.02 1.82 11.16
C LYS A 55 8.86 3.32 10.88
N ASN A 56 9.68 3.88 9.98
CA ASN A 56 9.75 5.31 9.71
C ASN A 56 9.65 5.57 8.19
N ALA A 57 8.49 5.27 7.61
CA ALA A 57 8.27 5.56 6.20
C ALA A 57 7.58 6.92 6.05
N ASN A 58 8.35 7.91 5.60
CA ASN A 58 7.82 9.22 5.21
C ASN A 58 7.04 9.07 3.88
N HIS A 59 5.80 8.60 3.93
CA HIS A 59 4.80 9.00 2.94
C HIS A 59 4.07 10.19 3.55
N GLU A 60 3.96 11.29 2.81
CA GLU A 60 3.16 12.44 3.24
C GLU A 60 1.81 11.89 3.71
N ARG A 61 1.53 11.97 5.02
CA ARG A 61 0.27 11.48 5.61
C ARG A 61 -0.84 11.94 4.70
N TYR A 62 -1.67 11.01 4.23
CA TYR A 62 -2.91 11.39 3.59
C TYR A 62 -3.76 12.09 4.65
N ILE A 63 -3.70 13.42 4.68
CA ILE A 63 -4.57 14.23 5.51
C ILE A 63 -5.92 14.18 4.82
N THR A 64 -6.87 13.45 5.39
CA THR A 64 -8.27 13.53 4.98
C THR A 64 -8.63 15.02 4.99
N PRO A 65 -9.16 15.59 3.90
CA PRO A 65 -9.59 16.98 3.93
C PRO A 65 -10.56 17.13 5.10
N ARG A 66 -10.19 17.92 6.12
CA ARG A 66 -11.13 18.33 7.15
C ARG A 66 -12.23 19.05 6.41
N TYR A 67 -13.43 18.47 6.35
CA TYR A 67 -14.62 19.26 6.06
C TYR A 67 -14.65 20.37 7.12
N GLY A 68 -14.40 21.60 6.68
CA GLY A 68 -14.39 22.77 7.55
C GLY A 68 -15.75 22.96 8.19
N GLY A 69 -15.73 23.15 9.51
CA GLY A 69 -16.82 23.72 10.30
C GLY A 69 -16.36 25.04 10.87
#